data_AF-A0A7G8PUX3-F1
#
_entry.id   AF-A0A7G8PUX3-F1
#
_cell.length_a   1.000
_cell.length_b   1.000
_cell.length_c   1.000
_cell.angle_alpha   90.00
_cell.angle_beta   90.00
_cell.angle_gamma   90.00
#
_symmetry.space_group_name_H-M   'P 1'
#
loop_
_entity.id
_entity.type
_entity.pdbx_description
1 polymer ?
#
loop_
_entity_poly.entity_id
_entity_poly.type
_entity_poly.pdbx_seq_one_letter_code
_entity_poly.pdbx_strand_id
1 'polypeptide(L)'
;MNLKELEINKSNAEITYNDLLCCQEWKEKRQEIFKRDEFKCSNCKRKRTFKMWSGGKAMYFELNKIEPQENESLIRSKEPINLEVHHNYYILNNFPWEYDDIALICVCRECHQEIHDNNKIPVWDQNKLNMLEFGPCDRCVGKGYLKEYKHVENGRCFKCSGSGYNLPFKFKPRT
;
A
#
# COMPACT_ATOMS: atom_id res chain seq x y z
N MET A 1 17.19 1.95 -4.94
CA MET A 1 16.35 2.43 -6.04
C MET A 1 15.43 3.52 -5.55
N ASN A 2 15.85 4.77 -5.75
CA ASN A 2 15.01 5.95 -5.78
C ASN A 2 14.52 6.20 -7.23
N LEU A 3 13.69 7.22 -7.45
CA LEU A 3 13.15 7.54 -8.77
C LEU A 3 14.26 7.81 -9.80
N LYS A 4 15.29 8.57 -9.43
CA LYS A 4 16.40 8.90 -10.35
C LYS A 4 17.14 7.64 -10.81
N GLU A 5 17.41 6.72 -9.89
CA GLU A 5 17.99 5.42 -10.21
C GLU A 5 17.06 4.58 -11.09
N LEU A 6 15.74 4.65 -10.88
CA LEU A 6 14.77 3.95 -11.72
C LEU A 6 14.77 4.50 -13.16
N GLU A 7 14.80 5.82 -13.33
CA GLU A 7 14.84 6.50 -14.64
C GLU A 7 16.14 6.23 -15.41
N ILE A 8 17.25 5.90 -14.73
CA ILE A 8 18.50 5.48 -15.38
C ILE A 8 18.42 4.03 -15.86
N ASN A 9 17.77 3.16 -15.08
CA ASN A 9 17.77 1.70 -15.33
C ASN A 9 16.62 1.23 -16.24
N LYS A 10 15.57 2.04 -16.41
CA LYS A 10 14.40 1.72 -17.25
C LYS A 10 14.00 2.90 -18.10
N SER A 11 13.58 2.63 -19.34
CA SER A 11 12.98 3.68 -20.16
C SER A 11 11.63 4.12 -19.58
N ASN A 12 11.22 5.36 -19.85
CA ASN A 12 9.94 5.90 -19.37
C ASN A 12 8.73 5.03 -19.77
N ALA A 13 8.78 4.36 -20.93
CA ALA A 13 7.69 3.50 -21.40
C ALA A 13 7.59 2.17 -20.61
N GLU A 14 8.66 1.76 -19.93
CA GLU A 14 8.73 0.51 -19.18
C GLU A 14 8.47 0.69 -17.68
N ILE A 15 8.50 1.92 -17.18
CA ILE A 15 8.24 2.22 -15.77
C ILE A 15 6.75 1.98 -15.47
N THR A 16 6.49 1.00 -14.61
CA THR A 16 5.14 0.68 -14.15
C THR A 16 4.84 1.38 -12.84
N TYR A 17 3.54 1.51 -12.51
CA TYR A 17 3.14 1.99 -11.17
C TYR A 17 3.71 1.12 -10.04
N ASN A 18 3.89 -0.18 -10.29
CA ASN A 18 4.47 -1.09 -9.30
C ASN A 18 5.95 -0.79 -9.02
N ASP A 19 6.70 -0.38 -10.05
CA ASP A 19 8.09 0.07 -9.86
C ASP A 19 8.15 1.29 -8.92
N LEU A 20 7.20 2.24 -9.06
CA LEU A 20 7.09 3.40 -8.18
C LEU A 20 6.79 2.99 -6.74
N LEU A 21 5.96 1.97 -6.51
CA LEU A 21 5.73 1.42 -5.16
C LEU A 21 6.97 0.75 -4.56
N CYS A 22 8.00 0.46 -5.36
CA CYS A 22 9.28 -0.05 -4.88
C CYS A 22 10.31 1.05 -4.61
N CYS A 23 10.07 2.28 -5.07
CA CYS A 23 10.96 3.42 -4.91
C CYS A 23 11.08 3.87 -3.44
N GLN A 24 12.21 4.50 -3.13
CA GLN A 24 12.51 5.02 -1.80
C GLN A 24 11.51 6.09 -1.36
N GLU A 25 11.08 6.95 -2.27
CA GLU A 25 10.10 8.02 -2.06
C GLU A 25 8.77 7.48 -1.54
N TRP A 26 8.26 6.38 -2.13
CA TRP A 26 7.07 5.73 -1.60
C TRP A 26 7.31 5.06 -0.24
N LYS A 27 8.49 4.44 -0.04
CA LYS A 27 8.82 3.82 1.26
C LYS A 27 8.84 4.87 2.36
N GLU A 28 9.40 6.05 2.11
CA GLU A 28 9.44 7.18 3.04
C GLU A 28 8.03 7.68 3.34
N LYS A 29 7.25 8.01 2.30
CA LYS A 29 5.85 8.42 2.46
C LYS A 29 5.05 7.40 3.27
N ARG A 30 5.22 6.11 2.97
CA ARG A 30 4.56 5.02 3.69
C ARG A 30 4.92 4.99 5.18
N GLN A 31 6.18 5.27 5.54
CA GLN A 31 6.57 5.38 6.95
C GLN A 31 5.96 6.60 7.63
N GLU A 32 5.85 7.74 6.93
CA GLU A 32 5.16 8.93 7.46
C GLU A 32 3.70 8.62 7.79
N ILE A 33 2.98 7.95 6.89
CA ILE A 33 1.58 7.54 7.13
C ILE A 33 1.47 6.55 8.28
N PHE A 34 2.39 5.58 8.39
CA PHE A 34 2.41 4.66 9.52
C PHE A 34 2.68 5.37 10.86
N LYS A 35 3.59 6.35 10.89
CA LYS A 35 3.84 7.16 12.08
C LYS A 35 2.63 8.01 12.46
N ARG A 36 2.02 8.68 11.48
CA ARG A 36 0.82 9.51 11.64
C ARG A 36 -0.32 8.71 12.26
N ASP A 37 -0.53 7.48 11.78
CA ASP A 37 -1.58 6.59 12.25
C ASP A 37 -1.13 5.69 13.43
N GLU A 38 -0.03 6.06 14.11
CA GLU A 38 0.51 5.40 15.30
C GLU A 38 0.72 3.88 15.16
N PHE A 39 1.06 3.41 13.97
CA PHE A 39 1.17 1.98 13.64
C PHE A 39 -0.10 1.20 14.05
N LYS A 40 -1.28 1.80 13.87
CA LYS A 40 -2.59 1.17 14.07
C LYS A 40 -3.39 1.18 12.78
N CYS A 41 -4.20 0.15 12.61
CA CYS A 41 -5.21 0.14 11.56
C CYS A 41 -6.30 1.16 11.86
N SER A 42 -6.58 2.05 10.93
CA SER A 42 -7.64 3.06 11.07
C SER A 42 -9.04 2.46 11.21
N ASN A 43 -9.28 1.26 10.67
CA ASN A 43 -10.59 0.58 10.75
C ASN A 43 -10.73 -0.25 12.04
N CYS A 44 -9.91 -1.29 12.23
CA CYS A 44 -10.05 -2.22 13.36
C CYS A 44 -9.21 -1.87 14.60
N LYS A 45 -8.40 -0.81 14.54
CA LYS A 45 -7.52 -0.32 15.63
C LYS A 45 -6.42 -1.28 16.10
N ARG A 46 -6.30 -2.48 15.51
CA ARG A 46 -5.19 -3.42 15.76
C ARG A 46 -3.86 -2.77 15.39
N LYS A 47 -2.86 -2.96 16.25
CA LYS A 47 -1.49 -2.46 16.06
C LYS A 47 -0.66 -3.39 15.21
N ARG A 48 0.33 -2.83 14.51
CA ARG A 48 1.35 -3.63 13.81
C ARG A 48 2.05 -4.57 14.78
N THR A 49 2.40 -5.76 14.32
CA THR A 49 3.21 -6.70 15.12
C THR A 49 4.58 -6.93 14.51
N PHE A 50 5.58 -7.23 15.34
CA PHE A 50 6.84 -7.83 14.92
C PHE A 50 6.92 -9.30 15.35
N LYS A 51 7.72 -10.08 14.61
CA LYS A 51 7.92 -11.52 14.84
C LYS A 51 9.21 -11.74 15.62
N MET A 52 9.13 -12.47 16.73
CA MET A 52 10.28 -12.95 17.49
C MET A 52 10.24 -14.48 17.57
N TRP A 53 11.41 -15.13 17.58
CA TRP A 53 11.51 -16.57 17.77
C TRP A 53 11.87 -16.86 19.22
N SER A 54 11.12 -17.74 19.88
CA SER A 54 11.46 -18.23 21.22
C SER A 54 11.08 -19.69 21.34
N GLY A 55 12.02 -20.52 21.79
CA GLY A 55 11.82 -21.98 21.94
C GLY A 55 11.32 -22.67 20.66
N GLY A 56 11.81 -22.25 19.49
CA GLY A 56 11.41 -22.81 18.18
C GLY A 56 10.01 -22.39 17.70
N LYS A 57 9.29 -21.52 18.44
CA LYS A 57 7.98 -20.99 18.05
C LYS A 57 8.06 -19.52 17.67
N ALA A 58 7.30 -19.15 16.65
CA ALA A 58 7.07 -17.75 16.31
C ALA A 58 6.11 -17.12 17.32
N MET A 59 6.54 -15.99 17.88
CA MET A 59 5.72 -15.14 18.74
C MET A 59 5.57 -13.77 18.08
N TYR A 60 4.42 -13.14 18.29
CA TYR A 60 4.09 -11.84 17.74
C TYR A 60 3.88 -10.85 18.88
N PHE A 61 4.45 -9.66 18.74
CA PHE A 61 4.35 -8.61 19.75
C PHE A 61 3.95 -7.31 19.08
N GLU A 62 3.09 -6.54 19.74
CA GLU A 62 2.69 -5.22 19.27
C GLU A 62 3.90 -4.29 19.17
N LEU A 63 3.92 -3.51 18.10
CA LEU A 63 4.94 -2.51 17.83
C LEU A 63 4.29 -1.13 17.91
N ASN A 64 4.58 -0.39 18.98
CA ASN A 64 4.05 0.97 19.16
C ASN A 64 4.90 2.05 18.46
N LYS A 65 6.16 1.74 18.09
CA LYS A 65 7.16 2.68 17.52
C LYS A 65 8.18 1.95 16.64
N ILE A 66 8.99 2.68 15.89
CA ILE A 66 10.03 2.11 14.98
C ILE A 66 11.05 1.26 15.74
N GLU A 67 11.38 1.62 16.98
CA GLU A 67 12.30 0.87 17.84
C GLU A 67 11.72 0.74 19.27
N PRO A 68 11.93 -0.40 19.96
CA PRO A 68 11.54 -0.57 21.36
C PRO A 68 12.37 0.35 22.27
N GLN A 69 11.73 1.12 23.15
CA GLN A 69 12.43 1.81 24.24
C GLN A 69 12.66 0.85 25.40
N GLU A 70 13.77 1.01 26.14
CA GLU A 70 14.30 0.06 27.14
C GLU A 70 13.35 -0.30 28.30
N ASN A 71 12.18 0.33 28.42
CA ASN A 71 11.23 0.10 29.51
C ASN A 71 9.78 -0.13 29.06
N GLU A 72 9.52 -0.41 27.78
CA GLU A 72 8.16 -0.65 27.29
C GLU A 72 7.79 -2.14 27.41
N SER A 73 6.66 -2.44 28.06
CA SER A 73 6.16 -3.80 28.22
C SER A 73 5.75 -4.39 26.86
N LEU A 74 6.35 -5.52 26.49
CA LEU A 74 6.04 -6.24 25.26
C LEU A 74 4.64 -6.87 25.34
N ILE A 75 3.68 -6.33 24.59
CA ILE A 75 2.32 -6.87 24.51
C ILE A 75 2.29 -7.97 23.46
N ARG A 76 2.01 -9.21 23.89
CA ARG A 76 1.90 -10.35 22.98
C ARG A 76 0.58 -10.28 22.19
N SER A 77 0.69 -10.36 20.87
CA SER A 77 -0.47 -10.56 19.98
C SER A 77 -0.74 -12.04 19.75
N LYS A 78 -2.02 -12.39 19.58
CA LYS A 78 -2.45 -13.75 19.21
C LYS A 78 -2.10 -14.10 17.76
N GLU A 79 -2.06 -13.09 16.89
CA GLU A 79 -1.91 -13.24 15.44
C GLU A 79 -1.01 -12.13 14.85
N PRO A 80 -0.36 -12.38 13.70
CA PRO A 80 0.43 -11.37 13.03
C PRO A 80 -0.46 -10.30 12.41
N ILE A 81 -0.23 -9.04 12.77
CA ILE A 81 -0.88 -7.88 12.16
C ILE A 81 0.13 -7.13 11.30
N ASN A 82 -0.10 -7.17 9.99
CA ASN A 82 0.65 -6.43 8.99
C ASN A 82 -0.17 -5.23 8.52
N LEU A 83 0.42 -4.04 8.59
CA LEU A 83 -0.18 -2.80 8.13
C LEU A 83 0.29 -2.42 6.72
N GLU A 84 -0.62 -1.80 5.98
CA GLU A 84 -0.46 -1.33 4.61
C GLU A 84 -1.08 0.07 4.48
N VAL A 85 -0.62 0.84 3.50
CA VAL A 85 -1.22 2.13 3.17
C VAL A 85 -2.16 1.93 2.00
N HIS A 86 -3.44 2.23 2.23
CA HIS A 86 -4.49 2.23 1.22
C HIS A 86 -4.60 3.61 0.59
N HIS A 87 -4.78 3.67 -0.73
CA HIS A 87 -5.16 4.91 -1.43
C HIS A 87 -6.69 4.98 -1.52
N ASN A 88 -7.31 6.00 -0.89
CA ASN A 88 -8.76 6.22 -0.93
C ASN A 88 -9.25 6.64 -2.32
N TYR A 89 -8.36 7.16 -3.15
CA TYR A 89 -8.59 7.46 -4.55
C TYR A 89 -7.25 7.49 -5.29
N TYR A 90 -7.29 7.36 -6.61
CA TYR A 90 -6.14 7.56 -7.49
C TYR A 90 -6.32 8.82 -8.34
N ILE A 91 -5.22 9.48 -8.69
CA ILE A 91 -5.14 10.53 -9.71
C ILE A 91 -4.31 9.97 -10.86
N LEU A 92 -4.82 10.08 -12.09
CA LEU A 92 -4.19 9.47 -13.26
C LEU A 92 -2.75 9.99 -13.46
N ASN A 93 -1.80 9.05 -13.50
CA ASN A 93 -0.36 9.27 -13.66
C ASN A 93 0.33 10.01 -12.51
N ASN A 94 -0.33 10.18 -11.37
CA ASN A 94 0.32 10.71 -10.16
C ASN A 94 1.22 9.64 -9.55
N PHE A 95 2.37 10.02 -8.99
CA PHE A 95 3.20 9.06 -8.27
C PHE A 95 2.61 8.72 -6.90
N PRO A 96 2.86 7.52 -6.35
CA PRO A 96 2.30 7.09 -5.07
C PRO A 96 2.55 8.07 -3.90
N TRP A 97 3.68 8.79 -3.92
CA TRP A 97 4.05 9.74 -2.86
C TRP A 97 3.56 11.17 -3.07
N GLU A 98 2.91 11.47 -4.21
CA GLU A 98 2.42 12.82 -4.54
C GLU A 98 1.00 13.08 -4.02
N TYR A 99 0.46 12.15 -3.23
CA TYR A 99 -0.87 12.29 -2.65
C TYR A 99 -0.82 13.00 -1.31
N ASP A 100 -1.80 13.87 -1.08
CA ASP A 100 -2.07 14.43 0.24
C ASP A 100 -2.37 13.31 1.24
N ASP A 101 -2.03 13.57 2.50
CA ASP A 101 -2.24 12.64 3.61
C ASP A 101 -3.68 12.13 3.72
N ILE A 102 -4.67 12.97 3.41
CA ILE A 102 -6.10 12.60 3.46
C ILE A 102 -6.48 11.51 2.44
N ALA A 103 -5.68 11.35 1.38
CA ALA A 103 -5.90 10.32 0.37
C ALA A 103 -5.35 8.96 0.82
N LEU A 104 -4.56 8.91 1.90
CA LEU A 104 -3.81 7.74 2.33
C LEU A 104 -4.24 7.34 3.74
N ILE A 105 -4.58 6.07 3.95
CA ILE A 105 -4.94 5.55 5.27
C ILE A 105 -4.11 4.31 5.61
N CYS A 106 -3.68 4.21 6.87
CA CYS A 106 -3.08 2.99 7.38
C CYS A 106 -4.15 1.97 7.77
N VAL A 107 -4.11 0.78 7.18
CA VAL A 107 -5.04 -0.32 7.50
C VAL A 107 -4.30 -1.64 7.60
N CYS A 108 -4.81 -2.59 8.40
CA CYS A 108 -4.30 -3.95 8.37
C CYS A 108 -4.70 -4.63 7.06
N ARG A 109 -4.00 -5.71 6.69
CA ARG A 109 -4.30 -6.47 5.46
C ARG A 109 -5.76 -6.90 5.33
N GLU A 110 -6.39 -7.31 6.42
CA GLU A 110 -7.78 -7.74 6.39
C GLU A 110 -8.72 -6.57 6.07
N CYS A 111 -8.55 -5.44 6.75
CA CYS A 111 -9.34 -4.24 6.46
C CYS A 111 -9.01 -3.63 5.09
N HIS A 112 -7.74 -3.70 4.66
CA HIS A 112 -7.35 -3.31 3.30
C HIS A 112 -8.12 -4.12 2.27
N GLN A 113 -8.21 -5.43 2.48
CA GLN A 113 -8.95 -6.31 1.58
C GLN A 113 -10.45 -6.03 1.60
N GLU A 114 -11.01 -5.85 2.79
CA GLU A 114 -12.43 -5.54 2.96
C GLU A 114 -12.84 -4.25 2.26
N ILE A 115 -11.95 -3.24 2.23
CA ILE A 115 -12.17 -2.02 1.46
C ILE A 115 -12.32 -2.35 -0.02
N HIS A 116 -11.39 -3.10 -0.61
CA HIS A 116 -11.44 -3.48 -2.03
C HIS A 116 -12.55 -4.47 -2.39
N ASP A 117 -12.96 -5.32 -1.46
CA ASP A 117 -14.06 -6.26 -1.65
C ASP A 117 -15.42 -5.54 -1.68
N ASN A 118 -15.57 -4.48 -0.89
CA ASN A 118 -16.85 -3.78 -0.69
C ASN A 118 -16.95 -2.43 -1.41
N ASN A 119 -15.83 -1.88 -1.88
CA ASN A 119 -15.78 -0.54 -2.46
C ASN A 119 -14.98 -0.52 -3.75
N LYS A 120 -15.48 0.26 -4.71
CA LYS A 120 -14.73 0.65 -5.90
C LYS A 120 -13.93 1.91 -5.59
N ILE A 121 -12.61 1.86 -5.75
CA ILE A 121 -11.76 3.01 -5.48
C ILE A 121 -11.87 4.01 -6.65
N PRO A 122 -12.26 5.27 -6.44
CA PRO A 122 -12.41 6.22 -7.53
C PRO A 122 -11.05 6.62 -8.12
N VAL A 123 -11.05 6.89 -9.42
CA VAL A 123 -9.89 7.36 -10.17
C VAL A 123 -10.25 8.71 -10.79
N TRP A 124 -9.41 9.71 -10.61
CA TRP A 124 -9.63 11.07 -11.07
C TRP A 124 -8.66 11.44 -12.19
N ASP A 125 -9.05 12.41 -13.02
CA ASP A 125 -8.11 13.09 -13.91
C ASP A 125 -7.08 13.91 -13.13
N GLN A 126 -6.10 14.48 -13.84
CA GLN A 126 -4.98 15.20 -13.22
C GLN A 126 -5.40 16.47 -12.48
N ASN A 127 -6.54 17.05 -12.87
CA ASN A 127 -7.07 18.27 -12.26
C ASN A 127 -8.06 17.97 -11.12
N LYS A 128 -8.35 16.68 -10.86
CA LYS A 128 -9.36 16.21 -9.93
C LYS A 128 -10.76 16.79 -10.22
N LEU A 129 -11.04 17.06 -11.50
CA LEU A 129 -12.32 17.61 -11.95
C LEU A 129 -13.28 16.51 -12.39
N ASN A 130 -12.76 15.50 -13.08
CA ASN A 130 -13.56 14.42 -13.63
C ASN A 130 -13.15 13.08 -13.02
N MET A 131 -14.16 12.31 -12.58
CA MET A 131 -13.97 10.91 -12.26
C MET A 131 -13.87 10.12 -13.57
N LEU A 132 -12.87 9.26 -13.65
CA LEU A 132 -12.57 8.46 -14.83
C LEU A 132 -13.05 7.03 -14.60
N GLU A 133 -13.88 6.55 -15.52
CA GLU A 133 -14.30 5.16 -15.56
C GLU A 133 -13.43 4.38 -16.52
N PHE A 134 -12.71 3.41 -15.96
CA PHE A 134 -11.99 2.42 -16.72
C PHE A 134 -12.70 1.09 -16.49
N GLY A 135 -12.80 0.24 -17.51
CA GLY A 135 -13.37 -1.10 -17.32
C GLY A 135 -12.65 -1.85 -16.19
N PRO A 136 -13.35 -2.71 -15.43
CA PRO A 136 -12.73 -3.47 -14.35
C PRO A 136 -11.56 -4.28 -14.92
N CYS A 137 -10.50 -4.42 -14.13
CA CYS A 137 -9.38 -5.27 -14.49
C CYS A 137 -9.92 -6.69 -14.68
N ASP A 138 -9.76 -7.24 -15.87
CA ASP A 138 -10.19 -8.58 -16.25
C ASP A 138 -9.52 -9.68 -15.38
N ARG A 139 -8.32 -9.42 -14.87
CA ARG A 139 -7.57 -10.37 -14.02
C ARG A 139 -8.14 -10.49 -12.62
N CYS A 140 -8.44 -9.36 -11.95
CA CYS A 140 -8.96 -9.37 -10.58
C CYS A 140 -10.44 -9.01 -10.48
N VAL A 141 -11.10 -8.83 -11.62
CA VAL A 141 -12.53 -8.51 -11.75
C VAL A 141 -12.91 -7.28 -10.93
N GLY A 142 -12.09 -6.22 -10.99
CA GLY A 142 -12.36 -5.00 -10.23
C GLY A 142 -11.74 -4.93 -8.83
N LYS A 143 -11.29 -6.05 -8.26
CA LYS A 143 -10.92 -6.12 -6.84
C LYS A 143 -9.56 -5.54 -6.48
N GLY A 144 -8.70 -5.26 -7.46
CA GLY A 144 -7.30 -4.88 -7.20
C GLY A 144 -6.43 -5.98 -6.59
N TYR A 145 -7.00 -7.11 -6.16
CA TYR A 145 -6.35 -8.17 -5.41
C TYR A 145 -6.93 -9.55 -5.77
N LEU A 146 -6.13 -10.60 -5.55
CA LEU A 146 -6.45 -12.01 -5.74
C LEU A 146 -6.16 -12.78 -4.44
N LYS A 147 -7.21 -13.34 -3.83
CA LYS A 147 -7.16 -13.98 -2.50
C LYS A 147 -6.28 -15.22 -2.47
N GLU A 148 -6.28 -15.95 -3.56
CA GLU A 148 -5.51 -17.17 -3.79
C GLU A 148 -4.00 -16.87 -3.73
N TYR A 149 -3.62 -15.66 -4.16
CA TYR A 149 -2.23 -15.19 -4.20
C TYR A 149 -1.85 -14.35 -2.97
N LYS A 150 -2.62 -14.38 -1.87
CA LYS A 150 -2.32 -13.61 -0.65
C LYS A 150 -0.90 -13.80 -0.08
N HIS A 151 -0.23 -14.89 -0.45
CA HIS A 151 1.10 -15.24 0.00
C HIS A 151 2.22 -14.62 -0.89
N VAL A 152 1.88 -14.15 -2.10
CA VAL A 152 2.80 -13.47 -3.02
C VAL A 152 2.41 -12.00 -3.12
N GLU A 153 3.28 -11.10 -2.66
CA GLU A 153 3.02 -9.65 -2.60
C GLU A 153 1.65 -9.26 -2.02
N ASN A 154 1.14 -10.07 -1.09
CA ASN A 154 -0.15 -9.90 -0.44
C ASN A 154 -1.30 -9.88 -1.44
N GLY A 155 -1.24 -10.73 -2.46
CA GLY A 155 -2.31 -10.94 -3.43
C GLY A 155 -2.60 -9.74 -4.32
N ARG A 156 -1.81 -8.67 -4.28
CA ARG A 156 -1.98 -7.51 -5.17
C ARG A 156 -2.06 -7.98 -6.62
N CYS A 157 -3.06 -7.54 -7.35
CA CYS A 157 -3.17 -7.86 -8.77
C CYS A 157 -2.06 -7.12 -9.53
N PHE A 158 -1.07 -7.86 -10.04
CA PHE A 158 0.06 -7.28 -10.78
C PHE A 158 -0.34 -6.62 -12.09
N LYS A 159 -1.51 -6.99 -12.67
CA LYS A 159 -1.98 -6.35 -13.91
C LYS A 159 -2.43 -4.92 -13.68
N CYS A 160 -3.18 -4.66 -12.60
CA CYS A 160 -3.71 -3.33 -12.31
C CYS A 160 -2.97 -2.62 -11.16
N SER A 161 -1.88 -3.21 -10.66
CA SER A 161 -1.07 -2.73 -9.52
C SER A 161 -1.90 -2.39 -8.27
N GLY A 162 -2.98 -3.13 -8.02
CA GLY A 162 -3.87 -2.85 -6.88
C GLY A 162 -5.05 -1.93 -7.17
N SER A 163 -5.11 -1.25 -8.32
CA SER A 163 -6.19 -0.28 -8.60
C SER A 163 -7.56 -0.92 -8.84
N GLY A 164 -7.61 -2.17 -9.30
CA GLY A 164 -8.84 -2.83 -9.71
C GLY A 164 -9.30 -2.49 -11.13
N TYR A 165 -8.65 -1.55 -11.81
CA TYR A 165 -9.08 -1.07 -13.13
C TYR A 165 -8.03 -1.34 -14.22
N ASN A 166 -8.46 -1.38 -15.48
CA ASN A 166 -7.56 -1.37 -16.63
C ASN A 166 -7.01 0.04 -16.89
N LEU A 167 -6.30 0.60 -15.89
CA LEU A 167 -5.73 1.94 -15.98
C LEU A 167 -4.57 1.97 -16.98
N PRO A 168 -4.60 2.87 -17.97
CA PRO A 168 -3.42 3.16 -18.77
C PRO A 168 -2.50 4.08 -17.96
N PHE A 169 -1.65 3.50 -17.11
CA PHE A 169 -0.58 4.26 -16.47
C PHE A 169 0.47 4.64 -17.53
N LYS A 170 0.80 5.93 -17.60
CA LYS A 170 1.88 6.48 -18.41
C LYS A 170 2.80 7.25 -17.48
N PHE A 171 4.02 6.77 -17.33
CA PHE A 171 5.03 7.50 -16.58
C PHE A 171 5.23 8.89 -17.20
N LYS A 172 5.17 9.92 -16.36
CA LYS A 172 5.43 11.31 -16.74
C LYS A 172 6.72 11.74 -16.04
N PRO A 173 7.82 11.93 -16.79
CA PRO A 173 9.05 12.43 -16.17
C PRO A 173 8.78 13.81 -15.57
N ARG A 174 9.48 14.12 -14.46
CA ARG A 174 9.46 15.48 -13.93
C ARG A 174 10.22 16.36 -14.92
N THR A 175 9.51 17.35 -15.47
CA THR A 175 10.12 18.44 -16.26
C THR A 175 11.11 19.22 -15.42
#